data_AF-A0A482Z8L4-F1
#
_entry.id   AF-A0A482Z8L4-F1
#
_cell.length_a   1.000
_cell.length_b   1.000
_cell.length_c   1.000
_cell.angle_alpha   90.00
_cell.angle_beta   90.00
_cell.angle_gamma   90.00
#
_symmetry.space_group_name_H-M   'P 1'
#
loop_
_entity.id
_entity.type
_entity.pdbx_description
1 polymer ?
#
loop_
_entity_poly.entity_id
_entity_poly.type
_entity_poly.pdbx_seq_one_letter_code
_entity_poly.pdbx_strand_id
1 'polypeptide(L)'
;MKILLVIFLCSALFLQGVFCAELGSCNKPEDCGPGECCTIGMFRYAKPQCLPKLKRALNCRVGNAPEDKIFYYPDGEIQTTGRLQNALPV
;
A
#
# COMPACT_ATOMS: atom_id res chain seq x y z
N MET A 1 10.89 41.79 11.22
CA MET A 1 10.03 40.87 12.00
C MET A 1 8.95 40.21 11.14
N LYS A 2 8.06 40.93 10.43
CA LYS A 2 6.98 40.34 9.61
C LYS A 2 7.45 39.27 8.59
N ILE A 3 8.57 39.49 7.90
CA ILE A 3 9.13 38.55 6.89
C ILE A 3 9.53 37.20 7.50
N LEU A 4 10.11 37.18 8.70
CA LEU A 4 10.48 35.94 9.40
C LEU A 4 9.25 35.09 9.74
N LEU A 5 8.13 35.74 10.08
CA LEU A 5 6.86 35.08 10.37
C LEU A 5 6.28 34.38 9.12
N VAL A 6 6.38 35.03 7.95
CA VAL A 6 5.95 34.46 6.67
C VAL A 6 6.80 33.24 6.30
N ILE A 7 8.13 33.30 6.45
CA ILE A 7 9.03 32.18 6.18
C ILE A 7 8.69 30.98 7.08
N PHE A 8 8.45 31.21 8.37
CA PHE A 8 8.10 30.17 9.33
C PHE A 8 6.75 29.50 8.98
N LEU A 9 5.72 30.30 8.64
CA LEU A 9 4.41 29.80 8.19
C LEU A 9 4.50 28.98 6.89
N CYS A 10 5.25 29.45 5.89
CA CYS A 10 5.46 28.71 4.66
C CYS A 10 6.18 27.37 4.91
N SER A 11 7.25 27.36 5.73
CA SER A 11 7.98 26.12 6.03
C SER A 11 7.10 25.08 6.76
N ALA A 12 6.22 25.52 7.66
CA ALA A 12 5.27 24.65 8.34
C ALA A 12 4.23 24.05 7.37
N LEU A 13 3.75 24.81 6.38
CA LEU A 13 2.85 24.32 5.34
C LEU A 13 3.52 23.27 4.43
N PHE A 14 4.77 23.49 4.02
CA PHE A 14 5.49 22.51 3.19
C PHE A 14 5.75 21.18 3.92
N LEU A 15 5.93 21.20 5.24
CA LEU A 15 6.11 19.99 6.05
C LEU A 15 4.85 19.10 6.13
N GLN A 16 3.65 19.67 5.96
CA GLN A 16 2.38 18.91 6.05
C GLN A 16 2.09 18.07 4.81
N GLY A 17 2.56 18.49 3.62
CA GLY A 17 2.29 17.80 2.36
C GLY A 17 2.95 16.42 2.22
N VAL A 18 3.96 16.11 3.02
CA VAL A 18 4.73 14.85 2.94
C VAL A 18 4.04 13.68 3.66
N PHE A 19 3.19 13.97 4.67
CA PHE A 19 2.60 12.94 5.54
C PHE A 19 1.23 12.42 5.08
N CYS A 20 0.65 12.96 4.01
CA CYS A 20 -0.69 12.61 3.51
C CYS A 20 -0.70 11.77 2.23
N ALA A 21 0.45 11.25 1.80
CA ALA A 21 0.45 10.14 0.84
C ALA A 21 0.04 8.86 1.57
N GLU A 22 -1.04 8.20 1.12
CA GLU A 22 -1.27 6.79 1.47
C GLU A 22 -0.04 6.01 1.01
N LEU A 23 0.79 5.59 1.96
CA LEU A 23 2.05 4.92 1.67
C LEU A 23 1.78 3.51 1.13
N GLY A 24 1.65 3.45 -0.21
CA GLY A 24 1.58 2.22 -0.98
C GLY A 24 0.19 1.60 -1.10
N SER A 25 -0.92 2.35 -1.11
CA SER A 25 -2.20 1.78 -1.58
C SER A 25 -2.07 1.37 -3.06
N CYS A 26 -2.64 0.22 -3.42
CA CYS A 26 -2.49 -0.34 -4.77
C CYS A 26 -3.78 -0.99 -5.25
N ASN A 27 -3.94 -1.03 -6.58
CA ASN A 27 -5.02 -1.76 -7.24
C ASN A 27 -4.46 -2.91 -8.08
N LYS A 28 -3.33 -2.72 -8.76
CA LYS A 28 -2.72 -3.71 -9.66
C LYS A 28 -1.22 -3.88 -9.37
N PRO A 29 -0.58 -4.99 -9.78
CA PRO A 29 0.83 -5.26 -9.47
C PRO A 29 1.80 -4.17 -9.97
N GLU A 30 1.44 -3.46 -11.04
CA GLU A 30 2.24 -2.40 -11.68
C GLU A 30 2.21 -1.08 -10.90
N ASP A 31 1.34 -0.96 -9.89
CA ASP A 31 1.33 0.21 -8.98
C ASP A 31 2.49 0.16 -7.97
N CYS A 32 3.16 -0.99 -7.81
CA CYS A 32 4.20 -1.22 -6.82
C CYS A 32 5.62 -1.24 -7.42
N GLY A 33 6.62 -0.95 -6.59
CA GLY A 33 8.01 -0.85 -7.02
C GLY A 33 8.68 -2.19 -7.37
N PRO A 34 9.86 -2.15 -8.02
CA PRO A 34 10.64 -3.34 -8.31
C PRO A 34 11.07 -4.04 -7.01
N GLY A 35 10.55 -5.25 -6.80
CA GLY A 35 10.79 -6.01 -5.57
C GLY A 35 9.62 -6.01 -4.58
N GLU A 36 8.51 -5.36 -4.91
CA GLU A 36 7.29 -5.34 -4.10
C GLU A 36 6.17 -6.17 -4.74
N CYS A 37 5.05 -6.33 -4.03
CA CYS A 37 3.81 -6.94 -4.51
C CYS A 37 2.61 -6.19 -3.94
N CYS A 38 1.58 -5.97 -4.76
CA CYS A 38 0.29 -5.52 -4.26
C CYS A 38 -0.41 -6.66 -3.50
N THR A 39 -0.71 -6.45 -2.22
CA THR A 39 -1.18 -7.51 -1.31
C THR A 39 -2.25 -7.02 -0.34
N ILE A 40 -3.30 -7.82 -0.12
CA ILE A 40 -4.41 -7.51 0.80
C ILE A 40 -4.27 -8.32 2.09
N GLY A 41 -4.34 -7.64 3.24
CA GLY A 41 -4.14 -8.25 4.56
C GLY A 41 -5.20 -9.28 4.96
N MET A 42 -4.92 -10.07 6.00
CA MET A 42 -5.82 -11.13 6.50
C MET A 42 -7.04 -10.63 7.31
N PHE A 43 -7.19 -9.32 7.49
CA PHE A 43 -8.25 -8.72 8.30
C PHE A 43 -9.43 -8.27 7.45
N ARG A 44 -10.63 -8.24 8.05
CA ARG A 44 -11.85 -7.82 7.35
C ARG A 44 -11.69 -6.36 6.89
N TYR A 45 -12.04 -6.10 5.63
CA TYR A 45 -11.92 -4.80 4.98
C TYR A 45 -10.48 -4.25 4.90
N ALA A 46 -9.46 -5.12 4.95
CA ALA A 46 -8.10 -4.73 4.59
C ALA A 46 -8.07 -4.15 3.17
N LYS A 47 -7.49 -2.96 2.98
CA LYS A 47 -7.21 -2.42 1.65
C LYS A 47 -5.86 -2.99 1.14
N PRO A 48 -5.66 -3.23 -0.17
CA PRO A 48 -4.40 -3.73 -0.71
C PRO A 48 -3.28 -2.69 -0.58
N GLN A 49 -2.09 -3.18 -0.24
CA GLN A 49 -0.88 -2.39 -0.05
C GLN A 49 0.32 -3.02 -0.76
N CYS A 50 1.19 -2.18 -1.31
CA CYS A 50 2.51 -2.55 -1.82
C CYS A 50 3.40 -2.96 -0.64
N LEU A 51 3.79 -4.24 -0.60
CA LEU A 51 4.65 -4.78 0.44
C LEU A 51 5.84 -5.53 -0.19
N PRO A 52 7.03 -5.48 0.43
CA PRO A 52 8.25 -6.04 -0.14
C PRO A 52 8.16 -7.56 -0.27
N LYS A 53 8.71 -8.10 -1.36
CA LYS A 53 8.85 -9.55 -1.56
C LYS A 53 9.72 -10.13 -0.44
N LEU A 54 9.29 -11.27 0.08
CA LEU A 54 10.03 -12.00 1.10
C LEU A 54 11.40 -12.46 0.56
N LYS A 55 12.42 -12.41 1.42
CA LYS A 55 13.78 -12.82 1.09
C LYS A 55 13.85 -14.33 0.82
N ARG A 56 14.82 -14.75 0.01
CA ARG A 56 15.17 -16.16 -0.19
C ARG A 56 15.40 -16.83 1.18
N ALA A 57 14.91 -18.06 1.35
CA ALA A 57 14.87 -18.85 2.59
C ALA A 57 13.84 -18.44 3.67
N LEU A 58 12.87 -17.55 3.37
CA LEU A 58 11.72 -17.32 4.27
C LEU A 58 10.55 -18.26 3.97
N ASN A 59 9.86 -18.67 5.03
CA ASN A 59 8.67 -19.52 4.98
C ASN A 59 7.41 -18.76 4.57
N CYS A 60 6.53 -19.55 3.94
CA CYS A 60 5.62 -19.11 2.90
C CYS A 60 4.42 -20.05 2.72
N ARG A 61 3.47 -19.68 1.84
CA ARG A 61 2.28 -20.47 1.50
C ARG A 61 2.31 -20.99 0.07
N VAL A 62 1.93 -22.26 -0.05
CA VAL A 62 1.61 -22.98 -1.29
C VAL A 62 0.50 -22.31 -2.12
N GLY A 63 0.71 -22.20 -3.44
CA GLY A 63 -0.36 -21.78 -4.36
C GLY A 63 -0.81 -20.32 -4.19
N ASN A 64 0.01 -19.44 -3.61
CA ASN A 64 -0.28 -18.01 -3.56
C ASN A 64 0.05 -17.31 -4.89
N ALA A 65 -0.58 -17.76 -5.99
CA ALA A 65 -0.47 -17.10 -7.29
C ALA A 65 -1.10 -15.68 -7.25
N PRO A 66 -0.70 -14.76 -8.15
CA PRO A 66 -1.49 -13.55 -8.39
C PRO A 66 -2.87 -13.95 -8.91
N GLU A 67 -3.93 -13.41 -8.31
CA GLU A 67 -5.32 -13.67 -8.67
C GLU A 67 -6.05 -12.31 -8.71
N ASP A 68 -6.75 -12.03 -9.82
CA ASP A 68 -7.63 -10.87 -9.92
C ASP A 68 -8.91 -11.13 -9.12
N LYS A 69 -9.26 -10.19 -8.24
CA LYS A 69 -10.32 -10.34 -7.24
C LYS A 69 -10.99 -9.01 -6.95
N ILE A 70 -12.28 -8.97 -7.22
CA ILE A 70 -13.12 -7.82 -6.90
C ILE A 70 -13.49 -7.86 -5.42
N PHE A 71 -13.00 -6.88 -4.67
CA PHE A 71 -13.34 -6.63 -3.28
C PHE A 71 -14.41 -5.54 -3.20
N TYR A 72 -15.42 -5.77 -2.36
CA TYR A 72 -16.50 -4.83 -2.07
C TYR A 72 -16.38 -4.37 -0.61
N TYR A 73 -16.31 -3.07 -0.40
CA TYR A 73 -16.13 -2.48 0.93
C TYR A 73 -17.41 -1.78 1.42
N PRO A 74 -17.60 -1.58 2.74
CA PRO A 74 -18.83 -1.00 3.30
C PRO A 74 -19.04 0.49 2.95
N ASP A 75 -17.97 1.17 2.56
CA ASP A 75 -17.92 2.54 2.04
C ASP A 75 -18.45 2.65 0.58
N GLY A 76 -18.69 1.52 -0.09
CA GLY A 76 -19.09 1.46 -1.49
C GLY A 76 -17.91 1.41 -2.47
N GLU A 77 -16.66 1.40 -1.99
CA GLU A 77 -15.50 1.23 -2.86
C GLU A 77 -15.45 -0.19 -3.43
N ILE A 78 -15.01 -0.26 -4.70
CA ILE A 78 -14.81 -1.50 -5.46
C ILE A 78 -13.36 -1.52 -5.90
N GLN A 79 -12.68 -2.65 -5.66
CA GLN A 79 -11.24 -2.75 -5.85
C GLN A 79 -10.92 -4.07 -6.56
N THR A 80 -10.33 -4.01 -7.75
CA THR A 80 -10.43 -5.08 -8.75
C THR A 80 -9.38 -6.19 -8.63
N THR A 81 -8.24 -5.92 -7.98
CA THR A 81 -7.14 -6.88 -7.83
C THR A 81 -6.46 -6.70 -6.46
N GLY A 82 -6.03 -7.81 -5.85
CA GLY A 82 -5.39 -7.81 -4.53
C GLY A 82 -5.02 -9.22 -4.08
N ARG A 83 -3.73 -9.48 -3.87
CA ARG A 83 -3.22 -10.81 -3.49
C ARG A 83 -3.36 -11.07 -1.99
N LEU A 84 -4.13 -12.07 -1.57
CA LEU A 84 -4.27 -12.42 -0.14
C LEU A 84 -2.91 -12.67 0.51
N GLN A 85 -2.57 -11.85 1.51
CA GLN A 85 -1.28 -11.84 2.14
C GLN A 85 -1.18 -12.87 3.26
N ASN A 86 -0.94 -14.11 2.87
CA ASN A 86 -0.63 -15.22 3.76
C ASN A 86 0.74 -15.86 3.40
N ALA A 87 1.78 -15.06 3.11
CA ALA A 87 3.14 -15.50 2.69
C ALA A 87 3.19 -16.32 1.34
N LEU A 88 4.34 -16.59 0.70
CA LEU A 88 4.45 -17.08 -0.73
C LEU A 88 5.91 -17.42 -1.16
N PRO A 89 6.33 -18.62 -1.66
CA PRO A 89 5.61 -19.77 -2.28
C PRO A 89 5.63 -21.12 -1.49
N VAL A 90 5.54 -22.28 -2.20
CA VAL A 90 6.39 -23.48 -1.99
C VAL A 90 7.55 -23.39 -2.98
#